data_AF-A0A2V6LHN8-F1
#
_entry.id   AF-A0A2V6LHN8-F1
#
_cell.length_a   1.000
_cell.length_b   1.000
_cell.length_c   1.000
_cell.angle_alpha   90.00
_cell.angle_beta   90.00
_cell.angle_gamma   90.00
#
_symmetry.space_group_name_H-M   'P 1'
#
loop_
_entity.id
_entity.type
_entity.pdbx_description
1 polymer ?
#
loop_
_entity_poly.entity_id
_entity_poly.type
_entity_poly.pdbx_seq_one_letter_code
_entity_poly.pdbx_strand_id
1 'polypeptide(L)'
;MSWVTVIWSIGSGACLTLAFIQFVVWWKNRAARANLAFSVLAIAVAALAALELALMRAETPEQFGTLARWVHVPAWVIVVSLVAFVRLYFRAGRPWLAWVVIGVRTLSLILNFVFSPNINYWRITPLRHVSFLGESVSVPTGIPNPWMLVAQSSLLLLVIFVIDATITVWRRGDVPVPPIVKIGTKV
;
A
#
# COMPACT_ATOMS: atom_id res chain seq x y z
N MET A 1 -3.43 -26.41 -9.23
CA MET A 1 -3.47 -25.22 -8.34
C MET A 1 -2.51 -24.21 -8.90
N SER A 2 -2.97 -23.00 -9.18
CA SER A 2 -2.14 -21.93 -9.73
C SER A 2 -1.07 -21.48 -8.76
N TRP A 3 0.21 -21.50 -9.16
CA TRP A 3 1.31 -20.95 -8.35
C TRP A 3 1.07 -19.49 -7.97
N VAL A 4 0.45 -18.72 -8.87
CA VAL A 4 0.05 -17.32 -8.63
C VAL A 4 -0.90 -17.22 -7.43
N THR A 5 -1.98 -18.02 -7.38
CA THR A 5 -2.88 -18.00 -6.20
C THR A 5 -2.18 -18.41 -4.92
N VAL A 6 -1.31 -19.42 -4.98
CA VAL A 6 -0.61 -19.91 -3.79
C VAL A 6 0.25 -18.79 -3.20
N ILE A 7 1.07 -18.13 -4.02
CA ILE A 7 1.95 -17.05 -3.58
C ILE A 7 1.14 -15.86 -3.03
N TRP A 8 0.13 -15.39 -3.75
CA TRP A 8 -0.69 -14.24 -3.32
C TRP A 8 -1.51 -14.56 -2.06
N SER A 9 -1.96 -15.81 -1.89
CA SER A 9 -2.68 -16.25 -0.69
C SER A 9 -1.75 -16.34 0.52
N ILE A 10 -0.53 -16.87 0.35
CA ILE A 10 0.48 -16.90 1.42
C ILE A 10 0.84 -15.48 1.85
N GLY A 11 1.11 -14.57 0.88
CA GLY A 11 1.42 -13.17 1.17
C GLY A 11 0.28 -12.46 1.91
N SER A 12 -0.96 -12.64 1.46
CA SER A 12 -2.14 -12.07 2.10
C SER A 12 -2.34 -12.63 3.52
N GLY A 13 -2.18 -13.94 3.71
CA GLY A 13 -2.29 -14.60 5.00
C GLY A 13 -1.24 -14.13 6.00
N ALA A 14 0.01 -13.98 5.56
CA ALA A 14 1.08 -13.43 6.39
C ALA A 14 0.77 -11.99 6.83
N CYS A 15 0.29 -11.15 5.91
CA CYS A 15 -0.10 -9.77 6.21
C CYS A 15 -1.27 -9.72 7.21
N LEU A 16 -2.30 -10.53 7.02
CA LEU A 16 -3.45 -10.60 7.95
C LEU A 16 -3.04 -11.10 9.33
N THR A 17 -2.11 -12.06 9.40
CA THR A 17 -1.57 -12.55 10.68
C THR A 17 -0.83 -11.44 11.43
N LEU A 18 0.04 -10.70 10.73
CA LEU A 18 0.72 -9.53 11.29
C LEU A 18 -0.29 -8.46 11.73
N ALA A 19 -1.30 -8.19 10.89
CA ALA A 19 -2.34 -7.22 11.22
C ALA A 19 -3.08 -7.58 12.50
N PHE A 20 -3.41 -8.85 12.67
CA PHE A 20 -4.10 -9.36 13.86
C PHE A 20 -3.24 -9.19 15.12
N ILE A 21 -1.98 -9.63 15.08
CA ILE A 21 -1.05 -9.48 16.22
C ILE A 21 -0.92 -8.01 16.62
N GLN A 22 -0.73 -7.13 15.65
CA GLN A 22 -0.52 -5.70 15.87
C GLN A 22 -1.78 -5.01 16.39
N PHE A 23 -2.95 -5.43 15.92
CA PHE A 23 -4.23 -4.99 16.43
C PHE A 23 -4.44 -5.39 17.89
N VAL A 24 -4.13 -6.64 18.26
CA VAL A 24 -4.25 -7.14 19.64
C VAL A 24 -3.32 -6.36 20.57
N VAL A 25 -2.10 -6.05 20.15
CA VAL A 25 -1.16 -5.22 20.92
C VAL A 25 -1.74 -3.83 21.18
N TRP A 26 -2.28 -3.17 20.15
CA TRP A 26 -2.94 -1.88 20.33
C TRP A 26 -4.21 -1.98 21.19
N TRP A 27 -4.99 -3.05 21.04
CA TRP A 27 -6.20 -3.25 21.82
C TRP A 27 -5.91 -3.32 23.31
N LYS A 28 -4.86 -4.07 23.69
CA LYS A 28 -4.35 -4.17 25.07
C LYS A 28 -3.66 -2.89 25.56
N ASN A 29 -3.03 -2.13 24.66
CA ASN A 29 -2.37 -0.87 24.99
C ASN A 29 -2.73 0.23 23.96
N ARG A 30 -3.80 0.98 24.25
CA ARG A 30 -4.32 2.02 23.34
C ARG A 30 -3.34 3.17 23.08
N ALA A 31 -2.32 3.35 23.93
CA ALA A 31 -1.25 4.32 23.70
C ALA A 31 -0.34 3.91 22.53
N ALA A 32 -0.31 2.62 22.17
CA ALA A 32 0.55 2.06 21.14
C ALA A 32 -0.04 2.27 19.72
N ARG A 33 -0.37 3.52 19.39
CA ARG A 33 -1.04 3.94 18.14
C ARG A 33 -0.30 3.52 16.86
N ALA A 34 1.03 3.37 16.93
CA ALA A 34 1.83 2.86 15.81
C ALA A 34 1.40 1.44 15.39
N ASN A 35 1.07 0.56 16.33
CA ASN A 35 0.66 -0.81 16.00
C ASN A 35 -0.71 -0.84 15.30
N LEU A 36 -1.61 0.09 15.65
CA LEU A 36 -2.86 0.26 14.90
C LEU A 36 -2.58 0.70 13.46
N ALA A 37 -1.73 1.72 13.26
CA ALA A 37 -1.36 2.17 11.92
C ALA A 37 -0.73 1.04 11.09
N PHE A 38 0.14 0.24 11.71
CA PHE A 38 0.74 -0.94 11.07
C PHE A 38 -0.30 -2.03 10.76
N SER A 39 -1.26 -2.27 11.65
CA SER A 39 -2.34 -3.23 11.42
C SER A 39 -3.19 -2.83 10.21
N VAL A 40 -3.59 -1.57 10.13
CA VAL A 40 -4.33 -1.02 8.97
C VAL A 40 -3.50 -1.13 7.69
N LEU A 41 -2.20 -0.79 7.75
CA LEU A 41 -1.26 -0.97 6.64
C LEU A 41 -1.26 -2.43 6.14
N ALA A 42 -1.11 -3.39 7.04
CA ALA A 42 -1.03 -4.80 6.68
C ALA A 42 -2.36 -5.36 6.12
N ILE A 43 -3.51 -4.92 6.63
CA ILE A 43 -4.83 -5.26 6.05
C ILE A 43 -4.94 -4.70 4.63
N ALA A 44 -4.51 -3.46 4.42
CA ALA A 44 -4.55 -2.83 3.10
C ALA A 44 -3.62 -3.53 2.10
N VAL A 45 -2.44 -4.00 2.52
CA VAL A 45 -1.55 -4.83 1.69
C VAL A 45 -2.22 -6.15 1.31
N ALA A 46 -2.90 -6.83 2.24
CA ALA A 46 -3.63 -8.06 1.94
C ALA A 46 -4.79 -7.81 0.95
N ALA A 47 -5.53 -6.72 1.12
CA ALA A 47 -6.59 -6.33 0.20
C ALA A 47 -6.05 -5.98 -1.20
N LEU A 48 -4.91 -5.29 -1.27
CA LEU A 48 -4.22 -4.99 -2.52
C LEU A 48 -3.82 -6.27 -3.24
N ALA A 49 -3.19 -7.22 -2.54
CA ALA A 49 -2.81 -8.51 -3.09
C ALA A 49 -4.03 -9.29 -3.63
N ALA A 50 -5.15 -9.30 -2.90
CA ALA A 50 -6.38 -9.93 -3.38
C ALA A 50 -6.92 -9.28 -4.68
N LEU A 51 -6.88 -7.95 -4.77
CA LEU A 51 -7.28 -7.23 -5.99
C LEU A 51 -6.30 -7.43 -7.15
N GLU A 52 -5.00 -7.53 -6.89
CA GLU A 52 -3.99 -7.88 -7.90
C GLU A 52 -4.25 -9.27 -8.47
N LEU A 53 -4.51 -10.26 -7.62
CA LEU A 53 -4.86 -11.61 -8.07
C LEU A 53 -6.14 -11.61 -8.91
N ALA A 54 -7.14 -10.79 -8.54
CA ALA A 54 -8.35 -10.62 -9.33
C ALA A 54 -8.08 -9.94 -10.67
N LEU A 55 -7.18 -8.95 -10.73
CA LEU A 55 -6.76 -8.28 -11.96
C LEU A 55 -6.08 -9.24 -12.92
N MET A 56 -5.18 -10.08 -12.41
CA MET A 56 -4.45 -11.07 -13.22
C MET A 56 -5.38 -12.08 -13.90
N ARG A 57 -6.57 -12.28 -13.32
CA ARG A 57 -7.61 -13.20 -13.79
C ARG A 57 -8.77 -12.52 -14.51
N ALA A 58 -8.74 -11.21 -14.68
CA ALA A 58 -9.83 -10.50 -15.32
C ALA A 58 -9.87 -10.88 -16.81
N GLU A 59 -11.03 -11.31 -17.28
CA GLU A 59 -11.22 -11.78 -18.66
C GLU A 59 -11.68 -10.65 -19.59
N THR A 60 -12.31 -9.60 -19.02
CA THR A 60 -12.85 -8.47 -19.79
C THR A 60 -12.14 -7.15 -19.46
N PRO A 61 -11.95 -6.26 -20.46
CA PRO A 61 -11.42 -4.92 -20.26
C PRO A 61 -12.18 -4.10 -19.21
N GLU A 62 -13.51 -4.24 -19.15
CA GLU A 62 -14.38 -3.52 -18.22
C GLU A 62 -14.16 -3.98 -16.78
N GLN A 63 -14.05 -5.31 -16.57
CA GLN A 63 -13.73 -5.90 -15.27
C GLN A 63 -12.33 -5.48 -14.82
N PHE A 64 -11.35 -5.54 -15.73
CA PHE A 64 -9.98 -5.10 -15.46
C PHE A 64 -9.95 -3.62 -15.06
N GLY A 65 -10.63 -2.74 -15.82
CA GLY A 65 -10.68 -1.31 -15.53
C GLY A 65 -11.30 -0.99 -14.17
N THR A 66 -12.37 -1.70 -13.82
CA THR A 66 -13.05 -1.57 -12.51
C THR A 66 -12.11 -2.00 -11.39
N LEU A 67 -11.50 -3.18 -11.48
CA LEU A 67 -10.55 -3.67 -10.48
C LEU A 67 -9.33 -2.76 -10.34
N ALA A 68 -8.81 -2.25 -11.46
CA ALA A 68 -7.67 -1.33 -11.46
C ALA A 68 -8.02 -0.01 -10.78
N ARG A 69 -9.28 0.45 -10.88
CA ARG A 69 -9.77 1.62 -10.14
C ARG A 69 -9.79 1.35 -8.64
N TRP A 70 -10.29 0.19 -8.25
CA TRP A 70 -10.36 -0.22 -6.85
C TRP A 70 -9.00 -0.47 -6.21
N VAL A 71 -7.99 -0.91 -6.95
CA VAL A 71 -6.59 -1.07 -6.48
C VAL A 71 -6.01 0.21 -5.88
N HIS A 72 -6.42 1.39 -6.37
CA HIS A 72 -5.94 2.65 -5.82
C HIS A 72 -6.41 2.93 -4.39
N VAL A 73 -7.53 2.33 -3.97
CA VAL A 73 -8.08 2.51 -2.62
C VAL A 73 -7.17 1.89 -1.56
N PRO A 74 -6.86 0.57 -1.57
CA PRO A 74 -5.92 0.01 -0.61
C PRO A 74 -4.52 0.59 -0.78
N ALA A 75 -4.09 0.94 -2.01
CA ALA A 75 -2.83 1.63 -2.20
C ALA A 75 -2.79 3.02 -1.54
N TRP A 76 -3.89 3.76 -1.49
CA TRP A 76 -3.99 5.00 -0.72
C TRP A 76 -3.91 4.73 0.78
N VAL A 77 -4.65 3.72 1.28
CA VAL A 77 -4.61 3.33 2.70
C VAL A 77 -3.18 2.94 3.11
N ILE A 78 -2.47 2.16 2.29
CA ILE A 78 -1.07 1.78 2.52
C ILE A 78 -0.19 3.02 2.72
N VAL A 79 -0.27 4.01 1.83
CA VAL A 79 0.56 5.22 1.90
C VAL A 79 0.25 6.02 3.17
N VAL A 80 -1.03 6.26 3.46
CA VAL A 80 -1.45 7.03 4.64
C VAL A 80 -1.05 6.31 5.93
N SER A 81 -1.30 5.00 6.01
CA SER A 81 -0.94 4.18 7.17
C SER A 81 0.56 4.06 7.36
N LEU A 82 1.36 3.99 6.29
CA LEU A 82 2.82 3.97 6.38
C LEU A 82 3.37 5.32 6.87
N VAL A 83 2.89 6.44 6.35
CA VAL A 83 3.26 7.77 6.83
C VAL A 83 2.90 7.93 8.32
N ALA A 84 1.69 7.51 8.70
CA ALA A 84 1.24 7.52 10.09
C ALA A 84 2.11 6.61 10.97
N PHE A 85 2.44 5.40 10.52
CA PHE A 85 3.32 4.47 11.23
C PHE A 85 4.69 5.08 11.47
N VAL A 86 5.34 5.59 10.42
CA VAL A 86 6.68 6.20 10.52
C VAL A 86 6.69 7.34 11.53
N ARG A 87 5.67 8.21 11.47
CA ARG A 87 5.51 9.34 12.39
C ARG A 87 5.29 8.90 13.83
N LEU A 88 4.40 7.94 14.06
CA LEU A 88 4.01 7.51 15.40
C LEU A 88 5.09 6.64 16.05
N TYR A 89 5.72 5.77 15.28
CA TYR A 89 6.70 4.81 15.77
C TYR A 89 8.07 5.45 15.97
N PHE A 90 8.60 6.13 14.96
CA PHE A 90 9.93 6.74 15.01
C PHE A 90 9.93 8.16 15.56
N ARG A 91 8.76 8.81 15.70
CA ARG A 91 8.65 10.23 16.11
C ARG A 91 9.54 11.14 15.26
N ALA A 92 9.63 10.82 13.98
CA ALA A 92 10.53 11.41 13.00
C ALA A 92 9.79 11.71 11.68
N GLY A 93 10.46 12.44 10.79
CA GLY A 93 9.93 12.88 9.51
C GLY A 93 9.20 14.23 9.60
N ARG A 94 9.52 15.14 8.68
CA ARG A 94 8.95 16.50 8.66
C ARG A 94 7.43 16.48 8.42
N PRO A 95 6.63 17.23 9.21
CA PRO A 95 5.16 17.22 9.09
C PRO A 95 4.67 17.73 7.74
N TRP A 96 5.32 18.77 7.20
CA TRP A 96 4.93 19.32 5.89
C TRP A 96 5.11 18.26 4.79
N LEU A 97 6.18 17.46 4.83
CA LEU A 97 6.45 16.43 3.83
C LEU A 97 5.44 15.28 3.93
N ALA A 98 5.08 14.88 5.15
CA ALA A 98 3.99 13.92 5.38
C ALA A 98 2.66 14.40 4.79
N TRP A 99 2.30 15.67 5.01
CA TRP A 99 1.07 16.25 4.45
C TRP A 99 1.12 16.34 2.92
N VAL A 100 2.27 16.67 2.32
CA VAL A 100 2.45 16.69 0.87
C VAL A 100 2.27 15.29 0.29
N VAL A 101 2.88 14.26 0.88
CA VAL A 101 2.69 12.85 0.45
C VAL A 101 1.21 12.46 0.49
N ILE A 102 0.54 12.70 1.63
CA ILE A 102 -0.88 12.37 1.80
C ILE A 102 -1.76 13.16 0.82
N GLY A 103 -1.49 14.46 0.65
CA GLY A 103 -2.24 15.34 -0.24
C GLY A 103 -2.14 14.91 -1.71
N VAL A 104 -0.91 14.70 -2.21
CA VAL A 104 -0.69 14.24 -3.59
C VAL A 104 -1.30 12.85 -3.81
N ARG A 105 -1.18 11.95 -2.83
CA ARG A 105 -1.77 10.61 -2.92
C ARG A 105 -3.30 10.65 -2.94
N THR A 106 -3.90 11.54 -2.16
CA THR A 106 -5.36 11.75 -2.11
C THR A 106 -5.85 12.39 -3.41
N LEU A 107 -5.14 13.38 -3.94
CA LEU A 107 -5.44 13.95 -5.25
C LEU A 107 -5.40 12.87 -6.34
N SER A 108 -4.37 12.02 -6.34
CA SER A 108 -4.30 10.88 -7.25
C SER A 108 -5.51 9.93 -7.13
N LEU A 109 -5.98 9.65 -5.91
CA LEU A 109 -7.18 8.84 -5.70
C LEU A 109 -8.44 9.51 -6.25
N ILE A 110 -8.61 10.81 -6.00
CA ILE A 110 -9.75 11.59 -6.51
C ILE A 110 -9.74 11.57 -8.04
N LEU A 111 -8.60 11.90 -8.67
CA LEU A 111 -8.46 11.88 -10.13
C LEU A 111 -8.74 10.50 -10.72
N ASN A 112 -8.37 9.43 -10.01
CA ASN A 112 -8.67 8.05 -10.41
C ASN A 112 -10.17 7.72 -10.44
N PHE A 113 -10.99 8.34 -9.58
CA PHE A 113 -12.44 8.17 -9.61
C PHE A 113 -13.13 9.15 -10.56
N VAL A 114 -12.54 10.32 -10.81
CA VAL A 114 -13.09 11.34 -11.71
C VAL A 114 -12.88 10.95 -13.18
N PHE A 115 -11.72 10.41 -13.56
CA PHE A 115 -11.46 9.99 -14.93
C PHE A 115 -11.89 8.54 -15.21
N SER A 116 -12.70 8.35 -16.25
CA SER A 116 -13.08 7.02 -16.75
C SER A 116 -12.25 6.65 -17.98
N PRO A 117 -11.65 5.44 -18.07
CA PRO A 117 -11.83 4.30 -17.17
C PRO A 117 -11.02 4.37 -15.85
N ASN A 118 -9.83 4.98 -15.82
CA ASN A 118 -8.96 5.13 -14.63
C ASN A 118 -7.88 6.23 -14.87
N ILE A 119 -7.21 6.73 -13.82
CA ILE A 119 -6.02 7.61 -13.94
C ILE A 119 -4.86 6.98 -14.72
N ASN A 120 -4.87 5.65 -14.91
CA ASN A 120 -3.81 4.92 -15.59
C ASN A 120 -4.00 4.83 -17.12
N TYR A 121 -5.24 4.82 -17.64
CA TYR A 121 -5.51 4.55 -19.06
C TYR A 121 -6.62 5.44 -19.63
N TRP A 122 -6.39 5.97 -20.83
CA TRP A 122 -7.42 6.67 -21.60
C TRP A 122 -8.39 5.72 -22.32
N ARG A 123 -7.90 4.55 -22.74
CA ARG A 123 -8.69 3.48 -23.33
C ARG A 123 -8.03 2.16 -22.97
N ILE A 124 -8.82 1.21 -22.47
CA ILE A 124 -8.37 -0.16 -22.26
C ILE A 124 -8.59 -0.88 -23.59
N THR A 125 -7.51 -1.19 -24.30
CA THR A 125 -7.53 -2.04 -25.51
C THR A 125 -7.63 -3.51 -25.06
N PRO A 126 -7.90 -4.48 -25.96
CA PRO A 126 -8.05 -5.88 -25.56
C PRO A 126 -6.89 -6.37 -24.68
N LEU A 127 -7.24 -7.10 -23.62
CA LEU A 127 -6.28 -7.64 -22.66
C LEU A 127 -5.34 -8.60 -23.38
N ARG A 128 -4.03 -8.33 -23.30
CA ARG A 128 -3.03 -9.27 -23.80
C ARG A 128 -2.74 -10.25 -22.67
N HIS A 129 -2.86 -11.53 -22.97
CA HIS A 129 -2.51 -12.57 -22.02
C HIS A 129 -1.03 -12.94 -22.19
N VAL A 130 -0.26 -12.92 -21.10
CA VAL A 130 1.14 -13.33 -21.09
C VAL A 130 1.34 -14.50 -20.14
N SER A 131 2.28 -15.40 -20.44
CA SER A 131 2.61 -16.49 -19.53
C SER A 131 3.47 -15.97 -18.38
N PHE A 132 2.98 -16.10 -17.15
CA PHE A 132 3.66 -15.79 -15.91
C PHE A 132 3.53 -16.97 -14.94
N LEU A 133 4.65 -17.50 -14.45
CA LEU A 133 4.70 -18.69 -13.58
C LEU A 133 3.95 -19.91 -14.15
N GLY A 134 3.95 -20.07 -15.48
CA GLY A 134 3.25 -21.15 -16.17
C GLY A 134 1.76 -20.89 -16.40
N GLU A 135 1.25 -19.70 -16.07
CA GLU A 135 -0.17 -19.35 -16.21
C GLU A 135 -0.40 -18.11 -17.07
N SER A 136 -1.58 -18.03 -17.68
CA SER A 136 -1.99 -16.88 -18.49
C SER A 136 -2.46 -15.75 -17.58
N VAL A 137 -1.75 -14.63 -17.59
CA VAL A 137 -2.08 -13.43 -16.81
C VAL A 137 -2.47 -12.29 -17.75
N SER A 138 -3.57 -11.61 -17.41
CA SER A 138 -4.08 -10.45 -18.15
C SER A 138 -3.19 -9.23 -17.96
N VAL A 139 -2.60 -8.73 -19.05
CA VAL A 139 -1.82 -7.50 -19.09
C VAL A 139 -2.58 -6.46 -19.92
N PRO A 140 -2.82 -5.25 -19.38
CA PRO A 140 -3.47 -4.19 -20.12
C PRO A 140 -2.54 -3.68 -21.21
N THR A 141 -3.05 -3.59 -22.44
CA THR A 141 -2.45 -2.80 -23.51
C THR A 141 -3.30 -1.54 -23.67
N GLY A 142 -2.71 -0.37 -23.51
CA GLY A 142 -3.47 0.88 -23.53
C GLY A 142 -2.58 2.10 -23.52
N ILE A 143 -3.14 3.23 -23.94
CA ILE A 143 -2.44 4.52 -23.92
C ILE A 143 -2.40 5.00 -22.47
N PRO A 144 -1.19 5.14 -21.87
CA PRO A 144 -1.07 5.59 -20.49
C PRO A 144 -1.61 7.01 -20.36
N ASN A 145 -2.30 7.27 -19.26
CA ASN A 145 -2.80 8.60 -18.95
C ASN A 145 -1.70 9.41 -18.23
N PRO A 146 -1.36 10.62 -18.70
CA PRO A 146 -0.28 11.44 -18.10
C PRO A 146 -0.50 11.74 -16.62
N TRP A 147 -1.75 11.71 -16.13
CA TRP A 147 -2.07 11.85 -14.71
C TRP A 147 -1.52 10.71 -13.83
N MET A 148 -1.10 9.59 -14.43
CA MET A 148 -0.35 8.53 -13.75
C MET A 148 0.95 9.06 -13.11
N LEU A 149 1.55 10.13 -13.67
CA LEU A 149 2.72 10.79 -13.07
C LEU A 149 2.41 11.35 -11.68
N VAL A 150 1.18 11.78 -11.41
CA VAL A 150 0.77 12.24 -10.07
C VAL A 150 0.83 11.09 -9.07
N ALA A 151 0.32 9.92 -9.46
CA ALA A 151 0.42 8.71 -8.63
C ALA A 151 1.88 8.32 -8.38
N GLN A 152 2.72 8.31 -9.42
CA GLN A 152 4.15 7.99 -9.31
C GLN A 152 4.93 9.00 -8.46
N SER A 153 4.65 10.30 -8.63
CA SER A 153 5.27 11.35 -7.82
C SER A 153 4.97 11.18 -6.34
N SER A 154 3.77 10.71 -5.98
CA SER A 154 3.41 10.42 -4.59
C SER A 154 4.29 9.32 -3.97
N LEU A 155 4.67 8.31 -4.77
CA LEU A 155 5.57 7.25 -4.33
C LEU A 155 6.99 7.76 -4.15
N LEU A 156 7.48 8.61 -5.05
CA LEU A 156 8.79 9.26 -4.92
C LEU A 156 8.84 10.13 -3.66
N LEU A 157 7.81 10.95 -3.43
CA LEU A 157 7.67 11.77 -2.23
C LEU A 157 7.63 10.92 -0.95
N LEU A 158 6.96 9.77 -0.98
CA LEU A 158 6.94 8.82 0.14
C LEU A 158 8.34 8.27 0.42
N VAL A 159 9.11 7.89 -0.60
CA VAL A 159 10.50 7.43 -0.43
C VAL A 159 11.34 8.53 0.19
N ILE A 160 11.26 9.77 -0.32
CA ILE A 160 11.97 10.93 0.24
C ILE A 160 11.59 11.11 1.72
N PHE A 161 10.31 11.00 2.05
CA PHE A 161 9.82 11.10 3.42
C PHE A 161 10.40 10.01 4.35
N VAL A 162 10.43 8.76 3.90
CA VAL A 162 11.00 7.65 4.67
C VAL A 162 12.51 7.83 4.86
N ILE A 163 13.23 8.29 3.83
CA ILE A 163 14.66 8.59 3.92
C ILE A 163 14.91 9.74 4.91
N ASP A 164 14.17 10.84 4.84
CA ASP A 164 14.25 11.96 5.79
C ASP A 164 14.01 11.49 7.24
N ALA A 165 12.98 10.65 7.46
CA ALA A 165 12.71 10.07 8.76
C ALA A 165 13.86 9.17 9.24
N THR A 166 14.41 8.33 8.36
CA THR A 166 15.52 7.42 8.67
C THR A 166 16.79 8.18 9.05
N ILE A 167 17.15 9.21 8.28
CA ILE A 167 18.30 10.08 8.57
C ILE A 167 18.07 10.81 9.90
N THR A 168 16.85 11.28 10.16
CA THR A 168 16.51 11.97 11.41
C THR A 168 16.68 11.03 12.63
N VAL A 169 16.24 9.78 12.53
CA VAL A 169 16.41 8.78 13.59
C VAL A 169 17.89 8.46 13.80
N TRP A 170 18.63 8.23 12.71
CA TRP A 170 20.05 7.91 12.78
C TRP A 170 20.86 9.04 13.45
N ARG A 171 20.57 10.30 13.11
CA ARG A 171 21.20 11.46 13.75
C ARG A 171 20.85 11.64 15.23
N ARG A 172 19.71 11.11 15.68
CA ARG A 172 19.32 11.13 17.10
C ARG A 172 20.03 10.07 17.93
N GLY A 173 20.64 9.06 17.30
CA GLY A 173 21.26 7.93 18.00
C GLY A 173 20.26 6.97 18.65
N ASP A 174 18.96 7.15 18.40
CA ASP A 174 17.91 6.28 18.93
C ASP A 174 17.90 4.97 18.13
N VAL A 175 18.23 3.84 18.77
CA VAL A 175 17.93 2.51 18.22
C VAL A 175 16.46 2.20 18.53
N PRO A 176 15.56 2.14 17.53
CA PRO A 176 14.15 1.89 17.78
C PRO A 176 13.96 0.46 18.28
N VAL A 177 13.56 0.31 19.54
CA VAL A 177 13.23 -1.02 20.11
C VAL A 177 11.95 -1.54 19.43
N PRO A 178 11.95 -2.75 18.83
CA PRO A 178 10.79 -3.34 18.17
C PRO A 178 9.56 -3.34 19.08
N PRO A 179 8.33 -3.14 18.55
CA PRO A 179 7.12 -3.08 19.36
C PRO A 179 6.88 -4.33 20.22
N ILE A 180 7.40 -5.48 19.78
CA ILE A 180 7.27 -6.79 20.43
C ILE A 180 8.03 -6.82 21.78
N VAL A 181 9.15 -6.09 21.89
CA VAL A 181 10.05 -6.17 23.05
C VAL A 181 9.57 -5.32 24.23
N LYS A 182 8.72 -4.30 23.99
CA LYS A 182 8.24 -3.39 25.07
C LYS A 182 7.19 -4.01 26.01
N ILE A 183 6.80 -5.26 25.79
CA ILE A 183 5.84 -5.97 26.65
C ILE A 183 6.52 -6.53 27.93
N GLY A 184 7.86 -6.62 27.97
CA GLY A 184 8.59 -7.30 29.04
C GLY A 184 9.28 -6.42 30.11
N THR A 185 9.19 -5.09 30.08
CA THR A 185 10.00 -4.20 30.95
C THR A 185 9.20 -3.42 32.00
N LYS A 186 8.12 -4.00 32.52
CA LYS A 186 7.50 -3.53 33.77
C LYS A 186 7.46 -4.68 34.78
N VAL A 187 8.58 -4.87 35.48
CA VAL A 187 8.64 -5.48 36.81
C VAL A 187 9.43 -4.52 37.68
#